data_AF-A0A2B4SR12-F1
#
_entry.id   AF-A0A2B4SR12-F1
#
_cell.length_a   1.000
_cell.length_b   1.000
_cell.length_c   1.000
_cell.angle_alpha   90.00
_cell.angle_beta   90.00
_cell.angle_gamma   90.00
#
_symmetry.space_group_name_H-M   'P 1'
#
loop_
_entity.id
_entity.type
_entity.pdbx_description
1 polymer ?
#
loop_
_entity_poly.entity_id
_entity_poly.type
_entity_poly.pdbx_seq_one_letter_code
_entity_poly.pdbx_strand_id
1 'polypeptide(L)'
;MAAKFAFPFTKIVSSPRQFVKSVPFITEKLFLNSSRNISSSTFSYSLSETVEKVKESLATIANNKLPSKTTIVFVGTGQYYDHKTNERVVIISLGENGNLELPIVLHDTSLLRGEVDKLEKELNSLSDVGCVHSGELDSVQDSPWKFGFACKPSFSIFSTSGFCCQFWHSKIEGKCFRIFDEHMHLHEDVPLSEIEHIQVALSPEPWEERKLQLKMKNGDLVSVLEDSGENISNENGLASLMLTTEWMVKAAGHMCITARQFGATTVSLKLPSVLRAEVNPWVAMRNKIWAEKNMKRVRSTMADEIQLEPGVAALFEDSGDEGSFDGLDELDRNRLNLSNDSDLDLDGLEAEDDDTDAEEEEARWTDQLDDIQVPQFVASTGINVVLNYPNELDTFLTFIGNDLWDKIVEESNRYEHQQLGDRFESFRAITPAEMKAFIGIIIIMGIVKLPNYAFFWSTDEFLGNPGIKKVMAKNRQSMVQEDMADLKELRFISSTQVGMR
;
A
#
# COMPACT_ATOMS: atom_id res chain seq x y z
N MET A 1 62.03 -18.83 -26.95
CA MET A 1 61.20 -19.82 -27.67
C MET A 1 60.48 -20.65 -26.61
N ALA A 2 59.27 -20.25 -26.22
CA ALA A 2 58.43 -20.98 -25.28
C ALA A 2 56.97 -20.79 -25.71
N ALA A 3 56.26 -21.90 -25.76
CA ALA A 3 55.09 -22.14 -26.57
C ALA A 3 53.82 -21.41 -26.09
N LYS A 4 53.04 -20.95 -27.06
CA LYS A 4 51.62 -20.58 -26.94
C LYS A 4 50.81 -21.83 -26.60
N PHE A 5 50.08 -21.80 -25.50
CA PHE A 5 48.86 -22.58 -25.34
C PHE A 5 47.71 -21.60 -25.20
N ALA A 6 46.94 -21.47 -26.28
CA ALA A 6 45.64 -20.85 -26.28
C ALA A 6 44.62 -21.88 -25.79
N PHE A 7 43.89 -21.56 -24.72
CA PHE A 7 42.65 -22.26 -24.40
C PHE A 7 41.49 -21.39 -24.90
N PRO A 8 40.54 -21.93 -25.69
CA PRO A 8 39.40 -21.18 -26.16
C PRO A 8 38.45 -20.94 -24.99
N PHE A 9 38.09 -19.68 -24.75
CA PHE A 9 36.92 -19.32 -23.94
C PHE A 9 35.68 -19.86 -24.64
N THR A 10 35.26 -21.07 -24.26
CA THR A 10 33.90 -21.54 -24.55
C THR A 10 32.93 -20.66 -23.79
N LYS A 11 32.20 -19.81 -24.53
CA LYS A 11 30.96 -19.17 -24.09
C LYS A 11 30.09 -20.23 -23.40
N ILE A 12 29.93 -20.12 -22.09
CA ILE A 12 28.83 -20.78 -21.41
C ILE A 12 27.60 -19.98 -21.80
N VAL A 13 26.83 -20.53 -22.73
CA VAL A 13 25.47 -20.07 -23.02
C VAL A 13 24.69 -20.30 -21.73
N SER A 14 24.35 -19.22 -21.03
CA SER A 14 23.50 -19.26 -19.85
C SER A 14 22.13 -19.77 -20.26
N SER A 15 21.77 -20.95 -19.76
CA SER A 15 20.40 -21.44 -19.77
C SER A 15 19.49 -20.46 -19.02
N PRO A 16 18.20 -20.36 -19.37
CA PRO A 16 17.25 -19.56 -18.59
C PRO A 16 17.28 -20.04 -17.14
N ARG A 17 17.49 -19.10 -16.20
CA ARG A 17 17.46 -19.37 -14.75
C ARG A 17 16.08 -19.93 -14.41
N GLN A 18 15.99 -21.25 -14.24
CA GLN A 18 14.79 -21.93 -13.77
C GLN A 18 14.84 -21.93 -12.24
N PHE A 19 13.98 -21.13 -11.62
CA PHE A 19 13.74 -21.15 -10.18
C PHE A 19 13.00 -22.45 -9.83
N VAL A 20 13.63 -23.29 -9.01
CA VAL A 20 13.04 -24.55 -8.52
C VAL A 20 12.11 -24.24 -7.35
N LYS A 21 10.87 -24.75 -7.41
CA LYS A 21 9.79 -24.65 -6.40
C LYS A 21 10.07 -25.27 -5.02
N SER A 22 11.33 -25.44 -4.59
CA SER A 22 11.61 -26.11 -3.33
C SER A 22 12.82 -25.53 -2.61
N VAL A 23 12.56 -24.74 -1.56
CA VAL A 23 13.52 -24.51 -0.47
C VAL A 23 13.03 -25.27 0.76
N PRO A 24 13.89 -26.03 1.48
CA PRO A 24 13.44 -26.99 2.49
C PRO A 24 13.13 -26.31 3.83
N PHE A 25 11.87 -26.44 4.24
CA PHE A 25 11.36 -26.76 5.58
C PHE A 25 12.36 -26.82 6.78
N ILE A 26 13.07 -25.74 7.12
CA ILE A 26 13.79 -25.62 8.42
C ILE A 26 13.53 -24.27 9.13
N THR A 27 12.92 -23.27 8.50
CA THR A 27 12.77 -21.93 9.07
C THR A 27 11.50 -21.69 9.90
N GLU A 28 10.47 -22.54 9.80
CA GLU A 28 9.18 -22.33 10.50
C GLU A 28 9.31 -22.23 12.03
N LYS A 29 10.24 -22.97 12.65
CA LYS A 29 10.40 -22.98 14.11
C LYS A 29 10.97 -21.70 14.70
N LEU A 30 11.64 -20.86 13.89
CA LEU A 30 12.15 -19.56 14.36
C LEU A 30 11.12 -18.44 14.12
N PHE A 31 10.32 -18.53 13.06
CA PHE A 31 9.25 -17.57 12.78
C PHE A 31 8.03 -17.72 13.69
N LEU A 32 7.68 -18.95 14.11
CA LEU A 32 6.52 -19.19 15.00
C LEU A 32 6.69 -18.66 16.44
N ASN A 33 7.92 -18.38 16.87
CA ASN A 33 8.17 -17.84 18.21
C ASN A 33 8.07 -16.30 18.28
N SER A 34 8.14 -15.58 17.16
CA SER A 34 7.85 -14.14 17.13
C SER A 34 6.35 -13.83 17.02
N SER A 35 5.55 -14.77 16.49
CA SER A 35 4.13 -14.58 16.24
C SER A 35 3.23 -14.79 17.47
N ARG A 36 3.77 -15.30 18.59
CA ARG A 36 2.96 -15.68 19.77
C ARG A 36 2.65 -14.56 20.78
N ASN A 37 3.03 -13.31 20.51
CA ASN A 37 2.77 -12.17 21.40
C ASN A 37 2.24 -10.92 20.68
N ILE A 38 1.49 -11.06 19.60
CA ILE A 38 0.92 -9.89 18.89
C ILE A 38 -0.49 -9.63 19.43
N SER A 39 -0.56 -9.02 20.62
CA SER A 39 -1.80 -8.45 21.15
C SER A 39 -2.01 -7.05 20.57
N SER A 40 -3.15 -6.82 19.93
CA SER A 40 -3.54 -5.67 19.12
C SER A 40 -3.77 -4.33 19.86
N SER A 41 -3.08 -4.05 20.96
CA SER A 41 -3.38 -2.88 21.82
C SER A 41 -2.23 -1.97 22.24
N THR A 42 -1.03 -2.00 21.61
CA THR A 42 0.11 -1.19 22.11
C THR A 42 1.19 -0.85 21.06
N PHE A 43 0.84 -0.33 19.88
CA PHE A 43 1.85 0.03 18.85
C PHE A 43 2.45 1.45 18.97
N SER A 44 1.94 2.31 19.86
CA SER A 44 2.44 3.69 20.00
C SER A 44 3.48 3.77 21.11
N TYR A 45 4.75 3.61 20.76
CA TYR A 45 5.87 3.89 21.66
C TYR A 45 6.36 5.32 21.46
N SER A 46 6.87 5.94 22.52
CA SER A 46 7.66 7.16 22.38
C SER A 46 8.97 6.89 21.64
N LEU A 47 9.55 7.93 21.05
CA LEU A 47 10.89 7.87 20.46
C LEU A 47 11.92 7.28 21.44
N SER A 48 11.90 7.73 22.70
CA SER A 48 12.80 7.24 23.75
C SER A 48 12.64 5.74 24.04
N GLU A 49 11.41 5.25 24.14
CA GLU A 49 11.16 3.82 24.40
C GLU A 49 11.60 2.96 23.22
N THR A 50 11.37 3.44 22.00
CA THR A 50 11.83 2.79 20.77
C THR A 50 13.34 2.63 20.76
N VAL A 51 14.07 3.70 21.10
CA VAL A 51 15.55 3.68 21.14
C VAL A 51 16.06 2.72 22.22
N GLU A 52 15.45 2.68 23.40
CA GLU A 52 15.82 1.72 24.45
C GLU A 52 15.56 0.27 24.05
N LYS A 53 14.43 -0.02 23.39
CA LYS A 53 14.12 -1.37 22.88
C LYS A 53 15.13 -1.85 21.83
N VAL A 54 15.58 -0.95 20.97
CA VAL A 54 16.63 -1.26 19.98
C VAL A 54 17.96 -1.54 20.67
N LYS A 55 18.35 -0.77 21.69
CA LYS A 55 19.57 -1.02 22.49
C LYS A 55 19.53 -2.39 23.17
N GLU A 56 18.42 -2.74 23.82
CA GLU A 56 18.22 -4.05 24.47
C GLU A 56 18.42 -5.21 23.46
N SER A 57 17.84 -5.05 22.27
CA SER A 57 17.93 -6.05 21.19
C SER A 57 19.35 -6.16 20.63
N LEU A 58 20.03 -5.04 20.39
CA LEU A 58 21.43 -5.02 19.94
C LEU A 58 22.37 -5.67 20.97
N ALA A 59 22.20 -5.36 22.26
CA ALA A 59 22.98 -5.97 23.33
C ALA A 59 22.77 -7.49 23.39
N THR A 60 21.55 -7.97 23.12
CA THR A 60 21.23 -9.41 23.06
C THR A 60 21.95 -10.09 21.89
N ILE A 61 22.04 -9.43 20.74
CA ILE A 61 22.78 -9.95 19.57
C ILE A 61 24.29 -9.98 19.85
N ALA A 62 24.83 -8.90 20.42
CA ALA A 62 26.26 -8.78 20.76
C ALA A 62 26.73 -9.74 21.86
N ASN A 63 25.84 -10.24 22.71
CA ASN A 63 26.19 -11.29 23.68
C ASN A 63 26.32 -12.67 23.01
N ASN A 64 25.72 -12.87 21.83
CA ASN A 64 25.74 -14.12 21.08
C ASN A 64 26.78 -14.14 19.94
N LYS A 65 27.33 -12.98 19.56
CA LYS A 65 28.38 -12.80 18.54
C LYS A 65 29.37 -11.74 19.03
N LEU A 66 30.69 -11.92 18.82
CA LEU A 66 31.71 -10.95 19.25
C LEU A 66 31.33 -9.52 18.79
N PRO A 67 31.33 -8.50 19.67
CA PRO A 67 30.79 -7.17 19.34
C PRO A 67 31.60 -6.54 18.21
N SER A 68 30.99 -6.44 17.03
CA SER A 68 31.60 -5.80 15.88
C SER A 68 31.01 -4.41 15.70
N LYS A 69 31.90 -3.43 15.48
CA LYS A 69 31.58 -2.00 15.32
C LYS A 69 30.98 -1.68 13.93
N THR A 70 30.36 -2.65 13.30
CA THR A 70 30.14 -2.71 11.84
C THR A 70 28.68 -3.01 11.48
N THR A 71 27.80 -3.11 12.47
CA THR A 71 26.37 -3.39 12.25
C THR A 71 25.71 -2.24 11.50
N ILE A 72 25.12 -2.57 10.36
CA ILE A 72 24.25 -1.70 9.57
C ILE A 72 22.84 -1.83 10.15
N VAL A 73 22.29 -0.73 10.64
CA VAL A 73 20.89 -0.68 11.12
C VAL A 73 20.03 0.02 10.08
N PHE A 74 18.99 -0.64 9.61
CA PHE A 74 18.01 -0.09 8.69
C PHE A 74 16.77 0.38 9.43
N VAL A 75 16.31 1.59 9.11
CA VAL A 75 15.04 2.17 9.55
C VAL A 75 14.12 2.24 8.33
N GLY A 76 13.14 1.34 8.29
CA GLY A 76 12.20 1.20 7.18
C GLY A 76 10.81 1.66 7.53
N THR A 77 10.17 2.37 6.61
CA THR A 77 8.73 2.63 6.67
C THR A 77 7.99 1.60 5.80
N GLY A 78 6.88 1.07 6.29
CA GLY A 78 6.00 0.20 5.49
C GLY A 78 5.23 0.98 4.43
N GLN A 79 4.63 0.27 3.47
CA GLN A 79 3.67 0.81 2.52
C GLN A 79 2.36 1.18 3.23
N TYR A 80 2.33 2.37 3.84
CA TYR A 80 1.23 2.81 4.68
C TYR A 80 0.14 3.56 3.88
N TYR A 81 -1.11 3.10 3.99
CA TYR A 81 -2.30 3.84 3.59
C TYR A 81 -2.82 4.64 4.79
N ASP A 82 -2.22 5.83 4.93
CA ASP A 82 -2.69 7.02 5.66
C ASP A 82 -3.25 6.85 7.11
N HIS A 83 -2.38 6.82 8.12
CA HIS A 83 -2.71 7.35 9.45
C HIS A 83 -2.16 8.76 9.50
N LYS A 84 -3.01 9.75 9.78
CA LYS A 84 -2.68 11.19 9.66
C LYS A 84 -1.48 11.63 10.51
N THR A 85 -1.04 10.81 11.47
CA THR A 85 0.00 11.17 12.44
C THR A 85 1.19 10.21 12.49
N ASN A 86 0.98 8.91 12.22
CA ASN A 86 1.95 7.87 12.56
C ASN A 86 2.40 7.11 11.32
N GLU A 87 3.63 6.63 11.30
CA GLU A 87 4.14 5.65 10.34
C GLU A 87 4.53 4.38 11.07
N ARG A 88 4.18 3.22 10.51
CA ARG A 88 4.80 1.95 10.93
C ARG A 88 6.27 2.00 10.54
N VAL A 89 7.13 1.85 11.54
CA VAL A 89 8.58 1.85 11.41
C VAL A 89 9.10 0.50 11.87
N VAL A 90 9.81 -0.18 10.99
CA VAL A 90 10.50 -1.44 11.29
C VAL A 90 12.00 -1.16 11.29
N ILE A 91 12.66 -1.55 12.37
CA ILE A 91 14.09 -1.35 12.60
C ILE A 91 14.76 -2.71 12.48
N ILE A 92 15.70 -2.84 11.56
CA ILE A 92 16.30 -4.11 11.15
C ILE A 92 17.82 -4.01 11.25
N SER A 93 18.47 -4.97 11.89
CA SER A 93 19.91 -5.18 11.73
C SER A 93 20.14 -5.91 10.41
N LEU A 94 20.84 -5.28 9.47
CA LEU A 94 21.27 -5.89 8.21
C LEU A 94 22.62 -6.60 8.34
N GLY A 95 23.15 -6.74 9.56
CA GLY A 95 24.46 -7.32 9.83
C GLY A 95 25.60 -6.39 9.38
N GLU A 96 26.75 -6.99 9.08
CA GLU A 96 27.91 -6.26 8.57
C GLU A 96 27.82 -5.98 7.07
N ASN A 97 28.78 -5.21 6.55
CA ASN A 97 28.89 -4.91 5.13
C ASN A 97 29.26 -6.18 4.32
N GLY A 98 28.26 -7.03 4.05
CA GLY A 98 28.40 -8.32 3.38
C GLY A 98 27.20 -9.22 3.65
N ASN A 99 26.87 -10.07 2.69
CA ASN A 99 25.63 -10.86 2.71
C ASN A 99 25.76 -12.19 3.50
N LEU A 100 26.54 -12.18 4.58
CA LEU A 100 26.88 -13.38 5.37
C LEU A 100 25.95 -13.58 6.57
N GLU A 101 25.24 -12.54 6.98
CA GLU A 101 24.29 -12.58 8.09
C GLU A 101 22.88 -12.30 7.59
N LEU A 102 21.91 -13.07 8.10
CA LEU A 102 20.50 -12.82 7.80
C LEU A 102 20.04 -11.55 8.53
N PRO A 103 19.20 -10.72 7.89
CA PRO A 103 18.57 -9.60 8.55
C PRO A 103 17.77 -9.99 9.80
N ILE A 104 17.87 -9.20 10.85
CA ILE A 104 17.19 -9.43 12.14
C ILE A 104 16.34 -8.21 12.47
N VAL A 105 15.04 -8.42 12.68
CA VAL A 105 14.15 -7.35 13.16
C VAL A 105 14.51 -7.04 14.62
N LEU A 106 14.95 -5.81 14.87
CA LEU A 106 15.27 -5.30 16.20
C LEU A 106 14.01 -4.76 16.89
N HIS A 107 13.14 -4.09 16.13
CA HIS A 107 11.91 -3.53 16.65
C HIS A 107 10.91 -3.25 15.52
N ASP A 108 9.62 -3.36 15.80
CA ASP A 108 8.51 -3.01 14.90
C ASP A 108 7.52 -2.17 15.71
N THR A 109 7.29 -0.93 15.27
CA THR A 109 6.59 0.09 16.07
C THR A 109 5.84 1.08 15.18
N SER A 110 5.04 1.95 15.78
CA SER A 110 4.48 3.13 15.13
C SER A 110 5.03 4.41 15.76
N LEU A 111 5.59 5.29 14.95
CA LEU A 111 6.14 6.59 15.38
C LEU A 111 5.48 7.75 14.66
N LEU A 112 5.49 8.94 15.26
CA LEU A 112 5.03 10.13 14.56
C LEU A 112 5.93 10.41 13.35
N ARG A 113 5.33 10.80 12.22
CA ARG A 113 6.05 11.05 10.95
C ARG A 113 7.28 11.98 11.12
N GLY A 114 7.17 13.00 11.97
CA GLY A 114 8.25 13.95 12.23
C GLY A 114 9.35 13.45 13.18
N GLU A 115 9.21 12.25 13.73
CA GLU A 115 10.15 11.64 14.67
C GLU A 115 11.10 10.64 14.00
N VAL A 116 10.80 10.17 12.79
CA VAL A 116 11.67 9.21 12.06
C VAL A 116 13.07 9.78 11.84
N ASP A 117 13.18 11.04 11.42
CA ASP A 117 14.48 11.71 11.25
C ASP A 117 15.24 11.88 12.59
N LYS A 118 14.53 11.97 13.72
CA LYS A 118 15.15 12.03 15.05
C LYS A 118 15.62 10.64 15.48
N LEU A 119 14.81 9.61 15.22
CA LEU A 119 15.18 8.22 15.44
C LEU A 119 16.45 7.86 14.67
N GLU A 120 16.53 8.19 13.38
CA GLU A 120 17.74 7.96 12.57
C GLU A 120 18.99 8.56 13.22
N LYS A 121 18.90 9.82 13.70
CA LYS A 121 20.01 10.52 14.35
C LYS A 121 20.40 9.87 15.69
N GLU A 122 19.43 9.50 16.51
CA GLU A 122 19.69 8.87 17.80
C GLU A 122 20.31 7.48 17.63
N LEU A 123 19.78 6.65 16.73
CA LEU A 123 20.33 5.33 16.42
C LEU A 123 21.76 5.44 15.87
N ASN A 124 22.03 6.42 15.03
CA ASN A 124 23.37 6.65 14.47
C ASN A 124 24.38 7.18 15.51
N SER A 125 23.92 7.59 16.70
CA SER A 125 24.79 8.00 17.81
C SER A 125 25.16 6.85 18.76
N LEU A 126 24.56 5.67 18.60
CA LEU A 126 24.81 4.50 19.43
C LEU A 126 26.19 3.89 19.15
N SER A 127 26.88 3.42 20.18
CA SER A 127 28.24 2.85 20.05
C SER A 127 28.29 1.55 19.24
N ASP A 128 27.19 0.81 19.23
CA ASP A 128 27.09 -0.53 18.63
C ASP A 128 26.56 -0.49 17.19
N VAL A 129 26.21 0.71 16.69
CA VAL A 129 25.69 0.94 15.34
C VAL A 129 26.80 1.55 14.49
N GLY A 130 27.19 0.85 13.41
CA GLY A 130 28.20 1.33 12.48
C GLY A 130 27.67 2.43 11.56
N CYS A 131 26.47 2.22 11.00
CA CYS A 131 25.77 3.22 10.21
C CYS A 131 24.26 2.94 10.17
N VAL A 132 23.47 4.00 10.06
CA VAL A 132 22.02 3.91 9.84
C VAL A 132 21.68 4.05 8.36
N HIS A 133 20.94 3.08 7.84
CA HIS A 133 20.33 3.12 6.52
C HIS A 133 18.85 3.43 6.65
N SER A 134 18.25 4.09 5.66
CA SER A 134 16.80 4.30 5.65
C SER A 134 16.17 4.22 4.27
N GLY A 135 14.90 3.82 4.25
CA GLY A 135 14.10 3.63 3.05
C GLY A 135 12.73 3.01 3.34
N GLU A 136 12.27 2.15 2.44
CA GLU A 136 10.93 1.56 2.50
C GLU A 136 10.99 0.02 2.49
N LEU A 137 9.98 -0.59 3.10
CA LEU A 137 9.69 -2.02 3.07
C LEU A 137 8.47 -2.29 2.18
N ASP A 138 8.36 -3.52 1.71
CA ASP A 138 7.21 -3.98 0.92
C ASP A 138 5.95 -4.22 1.76
N SER A 139 6.07 -4.28 3.09
CA SER A 139 4.95 -4.55 4.00
C SER A 139 3.81 -3.55 3.82
N VAL A 140 2.60 -4.08 3.62
CA VAL A 140 1.35 -3.32 3.55
C VAL A 140 0.61 -3.46 4.88
N GLN A 141 0.21 -2.34 5.49
CA GLN A 141 -0.43 -2.33 6.81
C GLN A 141 0.41 -3.11 7.85
N ASP A 142 -0.17 -4.15 8.47
CA ASP A 142 0.47 -4.99 9.49
C ASP A 142 1.07 -6.28 8.91
N SER A 143 1.03 -6.47 7.59
CA SER A 143 1.64 -7.65 6.94
C SER A 143 3.14 -7.73 7.22
N PRO A 144 3.71 -8.95 7.29
CA PRO A 144 5.15 -9.11 7.38
C PRO A 144 5.84 -8.53 6.13
N TRP A 145 7.05 -8.02 6.30
CA TRP A 145 7.88 -7.60 5.18
C TRP A 145 8.63 -8.80 4.61
N LYS A 146 8.87 -8.79 3.30
CA LYS A 146 9.71 -9.77 2.59
C LYS A 146 10.90 -9.07 1.93
N PHE A 147 10.71 -7.86 1.45
CA PHE A 147 11.72 -7.05 0.77
C PHE A 147 11.79 -5.62 1.30
N GLY A 148 12.95 -4.99 1.10
CA GLY A 148 13.17 -3.59 1.42
C GLY A 148 14.23 -2.97 0.53
N PHE A 149 14.19 -1.65 0.42
CA PHE A 149 15.29 -0.90 -0.20
C PHE A 149 15.70 0.26 0.70
N ALA A 150 17.00 0.53 0.74
CA ALA A 150 17.57 1.71 1.38
C ALA A 150 17.95 2.73 0.31
N CYS A 151 17.66 4.00 0.58
CA CYS A 151 18.08 5.15 -0.24
C CYS A 151 19.22 5.94 0.38
N LYS A 152 19.40 5.83 1.70
CA LYS A 152 20.44 6.52 2.46
C LYS A 152 21.27 5.50 3.25
N PRO A 153 22.58 5.72 3.43
CA PRO A 153 23.40 6.70 2.72
C PRO A 153 23.71 6.28 1.28
N SER A 154 23.51 5.00 0.94
CA SER A 154 23.72 4.44 -0.39
C SER A 154 22.58 3.52 -0.77
N PHE A 155 22.31 3.40 -2.06
CA PHE A 155 21.21 2.57 -2.55
C PHE A 155 21.50 1.08 -2.36
N SER A 156 20.54 0.35 -1.80
CA SER A 156 20.58 -1.11 -1.72
C SER A 156 19.17 -1.70 -1.69
N ILE A 157 19.04 -2.95 -2.11
CA ILE A 157 17.83 -3.76 -1.99
C ILE A 157 18.19 -5.02 -1.20
N PHE A 158 17.31 -5.43 -0.31
CA PHE A 158 17.48 -6.61 0.52
C PHE A 158 16.15 -7.34 0.70
N SER A 159 16.24 -8.58 1.13
CA SER A 159 15.13 -9.46 1.50
C SER A 159 15.35 -9.99 2.91
N THR A 160 14.41 -10.78 3.41
CA THR A 160 14.58 -11.56 4.65
C THR A 160 15.76 -12.54 4.59
N SER A 161 16.30 -12.82 3.39
CA SER A 161 17.46 -13.68 3.18
C SER A 161 18.79 -12.92 3.03
N GLY A 162 18.76 -11.58 3.07
CA GLY A 162 19.94 -10.73 2.91
C GLY A 162 19.87 -9.79 1.70
N PHE A 163 20.99 -9.15 1.36
CA PHE A 163 21.09 -8.18 0.25
C PHE A 163 20.83 -8.82 -1.11
N CYS A 164 19.93 -8.25 -1.90
CA CYS A 164 19.73 -8.61 -3.30
C CYS A 164 20.62 -7.76 -4.22
N CYS A 165 20.77 -6.48 -3.89
CA CYS A 165 21.57 -5.53 -4.66
C CYS A 165 22.19 -4.46 -3.76
N GLN A 166 23.42 -4.06 -4.05
CA GLN A 166 24.06 -2.91 -3.42
C GLN A 166 24.71 -2.02 -4.48
N PHE A 167 24.52 -0.69 -4.38
CA PHE A 167 25.37 0.23 -5.10
C PHE A 167 26.77 0.19 -4.50
N TRP A 168 27.78 -0.01 -5.35
CA TRP A 168 29.15 -0.18 -4.92
C TRP A 168 30.14 0.52 -5.86
N HIS A 169 31.29 0.89 -5.31
CA HIS A 169 32.42 1.38 -6.10
C HIS A 169 33.50 0.29 -6.20
N SER A 170 33.47 -0.46 -7.30
CA SER A 170 34.49 -1.43 -7.67
C SER A 170 35.77 -0.73 -8.12
N LYS A 171 36.91 -1.24 -7.64
CA LYS A 171 38.24 -0.77 -8.07
C LYS A 171 38.55 -1.09 -9.53
N ILE A 172 37.89 -2.10 -10.08
CA ILE A 172 38.15 -2.65 -11.42
C ILE A 172 37.13 -2.08 -12.41
N GLU A 173 35.84 -2.18 -12.07
CA GLU A 173 34.74 -1.83 -12.97
C GLU A 173 34.18 -0.42 -12.75
N GLY A 174 34.70 0.30 -11.74
CA GLY A 174 34.20 1.60 -11.37
C GLY A 174 32.88 1.49 -10.59
N LYS A 175 31.88 2.29 -10.94
CA LYS A 175 30.62 2.31 -10.20
C LYS A 175 29.69 1.23 -10.76
N CYS A 176 29.21 0.35 -9.89
CA CYS A 176 28.44 -0.82 -10.26
C CYS A 176 27.24 -1.03 -9.33
N PHE A 177 26.27 -1.81 -9.79
CA PHE A 177 25.36 -2.53 -8.92
C PHE A 177 25.94 -3.92 -8.66
N ARG A 178 26.24 -4.22 -7.41
CA ARG A 178 26.57 -5.57 -6.98
C ARG A 178 25.29 -6.35 -6.76
N ILE A 179 25.04 -7.35 -7.60
CA ILE A 179 23.87 -8.21 -7.54
C ILE A 179 24.27 -9.52 -6.86
N PHE A 180 23.52 -9.94 -5.85
CA PHE A 180 23.77 -11.18 -5.15
C PHE A 180 22.91 -12.31 -5.73
N ASP A 181 23.49 -13.51 -5.80
CA ASP A 181 22.81 -14.74 -6.20
C ASP A 181 21.72 -15.15 -5.18
N GLU A 182 20.79 -16.02 -5.57
CA GLU A 182 19.75 -16.62 -4.73
C GLU A 182 20.29 -17.25 -3.43
N HIS A 183 21.49 -17.82 -3.51
CA HIS A 183 22.19 -18.37 -2.34
C HIS A 183 23.02 -17.34 -1.57
N MET A 184 22.99 -16.07 -1.97
CA MET A 184 23.53 -14.91 -1.24
C MET A 184 25.04 -14.96 -0.94
N HIS A 185 25.78 -15.91 -1.50
CA HIS A 185 27.23 -16.10 -1.31
C HIS A 185 28.07 -15.64 -2.51
N LEU A 186 27.48 -15.64 -3.70
CA LEU A 186 28.10 -15.19 -4.93
C LEU A 186 27.48 -13.85 -5.33
N HIS A 187 28.30 -13.00 -5.95
CA HIS A 187 27.84 -11.72 -6.46
C HIS A 187 28.45 -11.45 -7.84
N GLU A 188 27.72 -10.69 -8.63
CA GLU A 188 28.13 -10.14 -9.91
C GLU A 188 28.15 -8.62 -9.79
N ASP A 189 29.27 -7.99 -10.12
CA ASP A 189 29.34 -6.53 -10.24
C ASP A 189 28.87 -6.17 -11.65
N VAL A 190 27.80 -5.39 -11.75
CA VAL A 190 27.22 -4.93 -13.01
C VAL A 190 27.58 -3.46 -13.21
N PRO A 191 28.47 -3.10 -14.15
CA PRO A 191 28.87 -1.72 -14.37
C PRO A 191 27.67 -0.87 -14.81
N LEU A 192 27.52 0.32 -14.21
CA LEU A 192 26.40 1.22 -14.56
C LEU A 192 26.42 1.62 -16.04
N SER A 193 27.60 1.69 -16.66
CA SER A 193 27.76 2.04 -18.08
C SER A 193 27.19 1.00 -19.04
N GLU A 194 27.04 -0.25 -18.61
CA GLU A 194 26.55 -1.35 -19.44
C GLU A 194 25.03 -1.52 -19.37
N ILE A 195 24.36 -0.81 -18.48
CA ILE A 195 22.90 -0.84 -18.33
C ILE A 195 22.27 0.02 -19.43
N GLU A 196 21.38 -0.59 -20.21
CA GLU A 196 20.53 0.08 -21.20
C GLU A 196 19.32 0.71 -20.51
N HIS A 197 18.55 -0.11 -19.79
CA HIS A 197 17.41 0.32 -18.99
C HIS A 197 17.15 -0.63 -17.83
N ILE A 198 16.42 -0.16 -16.84
CA ILE A 198 15.95 -0.97 -15.70
C ILE A 198 14.47 -1.25 -15.95
N GLN A 199 14.03 -2.48 -15.70
CA GLN A 199 12.65 -2.86 -15.94
C GLN A 199 12.05 -3.66 -14.80
N VAL A 200 10.74 -3.49 -14.62
CA VAL A 200 9.89 -4.44 -13.89
C VAL A 200 9.25 -5.36 -14.93
N ALA A 201 9.28 -6.66 -14.69
CA ALA A 201 8.64 -7.68 -15.52
C ALA A 201 7.59 -8.42 -14.70
N LEU A 202 6.48 -8.76 -15.34
CA LEU A 202 5.38 -9.52 -14.74
C LEU A 202 5.15 -10.78 -15.58
N SER A 203 4.78 -11.87 -14.91
CA SER A 203 4.15 -13.04 -15.53
C SER A 203 2.79 -12.66 -16.15
N PRO A 204 2.20 -13.52 -17.00
CA PRO A 204 0.80 -13.37 -17.38
C PRO A 204 -0.13 -13.27 -16.16
N GLU A 205 -1.31 -12.66 -16.34
CA GLU A 205 -2.34 -12.60 -15.31
C GLU A 205 -2.56 -14.01 -14.72
N PRO A 206 -2.51 -14.19 -13.38
CA PRO A 206 -2.67 -13.17 -12.35
C PRO A 206 -1.40 -12.39 -11.90
N TRP A 207 -0.27 -12.42 -12.63
CA TRP A 207 0.95 -11.65 -12.28
C TRP A 207 1.62 -12.09 -10.95
N GLU A 208 1.60 -13.38 -10.66
CA GLU A 208 2.18 -13.99 -9.45
C GLU A 208 3.71 -13.95 -9.41
N GLU A 209 4.36 -13.97 -10.58
CA GLU A 209 5.80 -13.73 -10.69
C GLU A 209 6.08 -12.29 -11.13
N ARG A 210 6.90 -11.59 -10.35
CA ARG A 210 7.31 -10.20 -10.55
C ARG A 210 8.83 -10.12 -10.43
N LYS A 211 9.49 -9.50 -11.40
CA LYS A 211 10.97 -9.44 -11.44
C LYS A 211 11.44 -8.02 -11.61
N LEU A 212 12.45 -7.62 -10.84
CA LEU A 212 13.23 -6.41 -11.09
C LEU A 212 14.49 -6.82 -11.86
N GLN A 213 14.70 -6.24 -13.04
CA GLN A 213 15.75 -6.66 -13.96
C GLN A 213 16.53 -5.47 -14.54
N LEU A 214 17.80 -5.73 -14.84
CA LEU A 214 18.66 -4.84 -15.61
C LEU A 214 18.74 -5.37 -17.03
N LYS A 215 18.32 -4.55 -18.00
CA LYS A 215 18.60 -4.80 -19.42
C LYS A 215 19.99 -4.25 -19.73
N MET A 216 20.87 -5.14 -20.19
CA MET A 216 22.24 -4.81 -20.56
C MET A 216 22.30 -4.42 -22.04
N LYS A 217 23.23 -3.52 -22.41
CA LYS A 217 23.44 -3.06 -23.79
C LYS A 217 23.84 -4.17 -24.76
N ASN A 218 24.41 -5.26 -24.26
CA ASN A 218 24.75 -6.44 -25.04
C ASN A 218 23.53 -7.34 -25.34
N GLY A 219 22.34 -6.99 -24.80
CA GLY A 219 21.09 -7.73 -24.96
C GLY A 219 20.76 -8.64 -23.78
N ASP A 220 21.67 -8.86 -22.84
CA ASP A 220 21.45 -9.75 -21.70
C ASP A 220 20.47 -9.15 -20.68
N LEU A 221 19.84 -10.03 -19.90
CA LEU A 221 18.97 -9.66 -18.79
C LEU A 221 19.56 -10.20 -17.49
N VAL A 222 19.81 -9.30 -16.55
CA VAL A 222 20.27 -9.65 -15.20
C VAL A 222 19.11 -9.47 -14.24
N SER A 223 18.70 -10.55 -13.57
CA SER A 223 17.67 -10.48 -12.52
C SER A 223 18.28 -9.95 -11.23
N VAL A 224 17.68 -8.90 -10.67
CA VAL A 224 18.07 -8.30 -9.39
C VAL A 224 17.38 -9.01 -8.24
N LEU A 225 16.08 -9.26 -8.40
CA LEU A 225 15.27 -10.06 -7.49
C LEU A 225 14.02 -10.56 -8.20
N GLU A 226 13.43 -11.59 -7.60
CA GLU A 226 12.18 -12.20 -8.04
C GLU A 226 11.23 -12.36 -6.84
N ASP A 227 10.00 -11.92 -7.04
CA ASP A 227 8.90 -12.09 -6.10
C ASP A 227 7.85 -13.01 -6.74
N SER A 228 7.70 -14.21 -6.17
CA SER A 228 6.77 -15.26 -6.60
C SER A 228 5.66 -15.47 -5.56
N GLY A 229 4.92 -14.40 -5.24
CA GLY A 229 3.89 -14.41 -4.21
C GLY A 229 2.48 -14.33 -4.78
N GLU A 230 1.52 -14.97 -4.12
CA GLU A 230 0.10 -14.81 -4.44
C GLU A 230 -0.34 -13.35 -4.26
N ASN A 231 -1.27 -12.88 -5.08
CA ASN A 231 -1.85 -11.55 -4.91
C ASN A 231 -2.65 -11.49 -3.62
N ILE A 232 -2.68 -10.30 -2.99
CA ILE A 232 -3.37 -10.08 -1.72
C ILE A 232 -4.90 -10.23 -1.85
N SER A 233 -5.47 -10.16 -3.06
CA SER A 233 -6.91 -10.33 -3.29
C SER A 233 -7.27 -10.64 -4.76
N ASN A 234 -8.36 -11.40 -4.95
CA ASN A 234 -8.90 -11.79 -6.26
C ASN A 234 -9.97 -10.81 -6.79
N GLU A 235 -10.44 -9.86 -5.98
CA GLU A 235 -11.61 -9.03 -6.32
C GLU A 235 -11.27 -7.82 -7.21
N ASN A 236 -9.99 -7.40 -7.29
CA ASN A 236 -9.54 -6.36 -8.21
C ASN A 236 -8.04 -6.48 -8.53
N GLY A 237 -7.71 -7.31 -9.53
CA GLY A 237 -6.33 -7.68 -9.86
C GLY A 237 -5.38 -6.49 -10.07
N LEU A 238 -5.83 -5.40 -10.70
CA LEU A 238 -4.99 -4.21 -10.93
C LEU A 238 -4.70 -3.39 -9.67
N ALA A 239 -5.64 -3.35 -8.72
CA ALA A 239 -5.43 -2.69 -7.44
C ALA A 239 -4.39 -3.48 -6.62
N SER A 240 -4.63 -4.79 -6.49
CA SER A 240 -3.75 -5.71 -5.78
C SER A 240 -2.34 -5.72 -6.38
N LEU A 241 -2.25 -5.74 -7.70
CA LEU A 241 -0.99 -5.63 -8.43
C LEU A 241 -0.28 -4.31 -8.12
N MET A 242 -0.98 -3.18 -8.13
CA MET A 242 -0.39 -1.87 -7.78
C MET A 242 0.16 -1.89 -6.35
N LEU A 243 -0.63 -2.35 -5.36
CA LEU A 243 -0.22 -2.42 -3.95
C LEU A 243 1.05 -3.27 -3.76
N THR A 244 1.05 -4.46 -4.36
CA THR A 244 2.12 -5.45 -4.20
C THR A 244 3.39 -5.08 -4.96
N THR A 245 3.30 -4.29 -6.03
CA THR A 245 4.45 -3.88 -6.84
C THR A 245 4.95 -2.45 -6.56
N GLU A 246 4.23 -1.64 -5.79
CA GLU A 246 4.59 -0.24 -5.55
C GLU A 246 6.02 -0.09 -4.98
N TRP A 247 6.41 -0.87 -3.97
CA TRP A 247 7.78 -0.87 -3.44
C TRP A 247 8.83 -1.20 -4.52
N MET A 248 8.55 -2.17 -5.39
CA MET A 248 9.48 -2.65 -6.41
C MET A 248 9.66 -1.59 -7.51
N VAL A 249 8.57 -0.93 -7.91
CA VAL A 249 8.60 0.19 -8.86
C VAL A 249 9.39 1.36 -8.28
N LYS A 250 9.22 1.68 -6.98
CA LYS A 250 10.02 2.70 -6.29
C LYS A 250 11.49 2.32 -6.22
N ALA A 251 11.80 1.09 -5.85
CA ALA A 251 13.18 0.58 -5.83
C ALA A 251 13.82 0.70 -7.22
N ALA A 252 13.12 0.30 -8.28
CA ALA A 252 13.58 0.44 -9.67
C ALA A 252 13.80 1.90 -10.09
N GLY A 253 12.91 2.81 -9.67
CA GLY A 253 13.06 4.25 -9.87
C GLY A 253 14.30 4.80 -9.18
N HIS A 254 14.53 4.41 -7.92
CA HIS A 254 15.73 4.79 -7.17
C HIS A 254 17.00 4.21 -7.78
N MET A 255 16.98 2.98 -8.31
CA MET A 255 18.10 2.45 -9.09
C MET A 255 18.41 3.32 -10.31
N CYS A 256 17.39 3.75 -11.07
CA CYS A 256 17.58 4.65 -12.20
C CYS A 256 18.24 5.96 -11.77
N ILE A 257 17.79 6.54 -10.66
CA ILE A 257 18.34 7.79 -10.11
C ILE A 257 19.80 7.59 -9.70
N THR A 258 20.11 6.54 -8.95
CA THR A 258 21.48 6.21 -8.56
C THR A 258 22.36 6.00 -9.79
N ALA A 259 21.89 5.25 -10.79
CA ALA A 259 22.63 5.02 -12.03
C ALA A 259 22.97 6.34 -12.74
N ARG A 260 21.99 7.24 -12.88
CA ARG A 260 22.18 8.56 -13.53
C ARG A 260 23.10 9.48 -12.74
N GLN A 261 22.91 9.57 -11.42
CA GLN A 261 23.76 10.36 -10.53
C GLN A 261 25.23 9.95 -10.63
N PHE A 262 25.48 8.66 -10.84
CA PHE A 262 26.82 8.10 -10.77
C PHE A 262 27.46 7.75 -12.12
N GLY A 263 26.79 7.90 -13.26
CA GLY A 263 27.48 7.93 -14.57
C GLY A 263 26.67 7.46 -15.77
N ALA A 264 25.50 6.87 -15.59
CA ALA A 264 24.66 6.35 -16.66
C ALA A 264 23.47 7.28 -16.91
N THR A 265 23.74 8.46 -17.47
CA THR A 265 22.79 9.60 -17.57
C THR A 265 21.52 9.28 -18.35
N THR A 266 21.52 8.24 -19.19
CA THR A 266 20.40 7.86 -20.07
C THR A 266 19.56 6.69 -19.55
N VAL A 267 19.95 6.04 -18.44
CA VAL A 267 19.25 4.85 -17.95
C VAL A 267 17.81 5.21 -17.64
N SER A 268 16.85 4.49 -18.23
CA SER A 268 15.41 4.73 -18.06
C SER A 268 14.74 3.58 -17.32
N LEU A 269 13.56 3.85 -16.75
CA LEU A 269 12.69 2.84 -16.17
C LEU A 269 11.70 2.38 -17.24
N LYS A 270 11.53 1.07 -17.39
CA LYS A 270 10.51 0.45 -18.24
C LYS A 270 9.55 -0.36 -17.39
N LEU A 271 8.26 -0.07 -17.53
CA LEU A 271 7.20 -0.74 -16.79
C LEU A 271 6.22 -1.40 -17.76
N PRO A 272 5.63 -2.56 -17.40
CA PRO A 272 4.48 -3.13 -18.11
C PRO A 272 3.32 -2.15 -18.10
N SER A 273 2.48 -2.19 -19.13
CA SER A 273 1.34 -1.27 -19.29
C SER A 273 0.43 -1.25 -18.06
N VAL A 274 0.15 -2.41 -17.47
CA VAL A 274 -0.68 -2.57 -16.26
C VAL A 274 -0.08 -1.94 -14.98
N LEU A 275 1.18 -1.51 -15.00
CA LEU A 275 1.82 -0.73 -13.92
C LEU A 275 1.94 0.76 -14.28
N ARG A 276 1.33 1.23 -15.37
CA ARG A 276 1.35 2.63 -15.80
C ARG A 276 0.00 3.30 -15.53
N ALA A 277 0.04 4.58 -15.18
CA ALA A 277 -1.14 5.38 -14.86
C ALA A 277 -2.16 5.47 -16.01
N GLU A 278 -1.70 5.39 -17.26
CA GLU A 278 -2.56 5.40 -18.45
C GLU A 278 -3.53 4.21 -18.50
N VAL A 279 -3.16 3.07 -17.92
CA VAL A 279 -3.91 1.81 -18.00
C VAL A 279 -4.44 1.41 -16.63
N ASN A 280 -3.68 1.67 -15.56
CA ASN A 280 -4.06 1.31 -14.21
C ASN A 280 -4.52 2.54 -13.41
N PRO A 281 -5.83 2.69 -13.14
CA PRO A 281 -6.38 3.85 -12.44
C PRO A 281 -5.85 3.96 -11.00
N TRP A 282 -5.46 2.85 -10.38
CA TRP A 282 -4.88 2.83 -9.03
C TRP A 282 -3.47 3.42 -9.01
N VAL A 283 -2.69 3.18 -10.07
CA VAL A 283 -1.39 3.83 -10.25
C VAL A 283 -1.58 5.33 -10.48
N ALA A 284 -2.53 5.74 -11.33
CA ALA A 284 -2.82 7.16 -11.56
C ALA A 284 -3.23 7.88 -10.28
N MET A 285 -4.14 7.25 -9.52
CA MET A 285 -4.57 7.70 -8.21
C MET A 285 -3.40 7.83 -7.24
N ARG A 286 -2.49 6.84 -7.20
CA ARG A 286 -1.33 6.84 -6.29
C ARG A 286 -0.33 7.93 -6.64
N ASN A 287 -0.05 8.13 -7.93
CA ASN A 287 0.82 9.20 -8.41
C ASN A 287 0.29 10.58 -8.02
N LYS A 288 -1.03 10.80 -8.13
CA LYS A 288 -1.68 12.05 -7.71
C LYS A 288 -1.46 12.33 -6.21
N ILE A 289 -1.71 11.34 -5.35
CA ILE A 289 -1.49 11.46 -3.89
C ILE A 289 -0.02 11.82 -3.60
N TRP A 290 0.91 11.14 -4.27
CA TRP A 290 2.34 11.35 -4.06
C TRP A 290 2.78 12.76 -4.50
N ALA A 291 2.29 13.24 -5.65
CA ALA A 291 2.54 14.60 -6.11
C ALA A 291 2.01 15.65 -5.12
N GLU A 292 0.76 15.51 -4.65
CA GLU A 292 0.15 16.42 -3.67
C GLU A 292 0.90 16.43 -2.33
N LYS A 293 1.32 15.25 -1.85
CA LYS A 293 2.11 15.11 -0.61
C LYS A 293 3.46 15.79 -0.73
N ASN A 294 4.15 15.64 -1.87
CA ASN A 294 5.42 16.29 -2.13
C ASN A 294 5.28 17.81 -2.29
N MET A 295 4.21 18.30 -2.92
CA MET A 295 3.93 19.74 -3.01
C MET A 295 3.69 20.37 -1.63
N LYS A 296 2.96 19.68 -0.73
CA LYS A 296 2.77 20.09 0.67
C LYS A 296 4.10 20.12 1.43
N ARG A 297 4.95 19.11 1.21
CA ARG A 297 6.29 19.03 1.81
C ARG A 297 7.19 20.17 1.34
N VAL A 298 7.30 20.43 0.04
CA VAL A 298 8.10 21.55 -0.50
C VAL A 298 7.64 22.90 0.04
N ARG A 299 6.32 23.14 0.14
CA ARG A 299 5.78 24.36 0.76
C ARG A 299 6.11 24.48 2.24
N SER A 300 6.21 23.37 2.97
CA SER A 300 6.65 23.34 4.38
C SER A 300 8.16 23.52 4.52
N THR A 301 8.97 22.98 3.60
CA THR A 301 10.44 23.04 3.64
C THR A 301 10.99 24.36 3.09
N MET A 302 10.25 25.11 2.26
CA MET A 302 10.65 26.48 1.90
C MET A 302 10.65 27.47 3.09
N ALA A 303 10.25 27.05 4.28
CA ALA A 303 10.41 27.78 5.54
C ALA A 303 11.72 27.44 6.30
N ASP A 304 12.40 26.33 5.96
CA ASP A 304 13.66 25.88 6.60
C ASP A 304 14.61 25.28 5.54
N GLU A 305 15.72 25.96 5.24
CA GLU A 305 16.73 25.51 4.27
C GLU A 305 17.29 24.11 4.61
N ILE A 306 17.10 23.12 3.71
CA ILE A 306 18.12 22.26 3.07
C ILE A 306 17.48 21.21 2.11
N GLN A 307 18.30 20.82 1.13
CA GLN A 307 18.16 20.08 -0.14
C GLN A 307 17.41 18.73 -0.15
N LEU A 308 16.55 18.54 -1.18
CA LEU A 308 16.14 17.25 -1.75
C LEU A 308 15.81 17.40 -3.25
N GLU A 309 16.27 16.42 -4.04
CA GLU A 309 16.39 16.43 -5.51
C GLU A 309 15.03 16.42 -6.28
N PRO A 310 14.80 17.37 -7.21
CA PRO A 310 13.61 17.44 -8.08
C PRO A 310 13.42 16.26 -9.05
N GLY A 311 14.42 15.39 -9.21
CA GLY A 311 14.47 14.40 -10.29
C GLY A 311 13.53 13.20 -10.15
N VAL A 312 13.00 12.91 -8.95
CA VAL A 312 12.08 11.77 -8.76
C VAL A 312 10.67 12.12 -9.25
N ALA A 313 10.21 13.34 -9.02
CA ALA A 313 8.88 13.80 -9.46
C ALA A 313 8.78 13.84 -10.99
N ALA A 314 9.84 14.34 -11.65
CA ALA A 314 9.92 14.44 -13.11
C ALA A 314 9.96 13.08 -13.83
N LEU A 315 10.20 11.96 -13.13
CA LEU A 315 10.18 10.62 -13.73
C LEU A 315 8.78 10.04 -13.96
N PHE A 316 7.77 10.63 -13.31
CA PHE A 316 6.37 10.20 -13.39
C PHE A 316 5.48 11.20 -14.14
N GLU A 317 6.05 12.34 -14.55
CA GLU A 317 5.46 13.25 -15.52
C GLU A 317 5.97 12.85 -16.91
N ASP A 318 5.32 11.86 -17.55
CA ASP A 318 5.42 11.75 -19.02
C ASP A 318 4.11 12.15 -19.68
N SER A 319 4.31 12.97 -20.69
CA SER A 319 3.44 13.73 -21.55
C SER A 319 2.31 12.94 -22.20
N GLY A 320 1.08 13.42 -21.98
CA GLY A 320 -0.12 12.94 -22.65
C GLY A 320 -1.26 13.94 -22.48
N ASP A 321 -1.30 14.91 -23.40
CA ASP A 321 -2.40 15.76 -23.84
C ASP A 321 -3.40 16.32 -22.80
N GLU A 322 -3.44 17.65 -22.75
CA GLU A 322 -4.13 18.46 -21.75
C GLU A 322 -5.63 18.54 -22.03
N GLY A 323 -6.35 17.47 -21.68
CA GLY A 323 -7.80 17.49 -21.49
C GLY A 323 -8.13 17.88 -20.05
N SER A 324 -8.32 19.18 -19.80
CA SER A 324 -8.87 19.72 -18.56
C SER A 324 -10.16 18.99 -18.18
N PHE A 325 -10.08 18.11 -17.19
CA PHE A 325 -11.21 17.44 -16.55
C PHE A 325 -11.16 17.75 -15.05
N ASP A 326 -11.95 18.74 -14.65
CA ASP A 326 -12.04 19.23 -13.29
C ASP A 326 -12.75 18.23 -12.35
N GLY A 327 -12.00 17.79 -11.35
CA GLY A 327 -12.49 17.74 -9.96
C GLY A 327 -13.39 16.59 -9.54
N LEU A 328 -12.82 15.42 -9.27
CA LEU A 328 -13.40 14.46 -8.32
C LEU A 328 -12.65 14.56 -6.97
N ASP A 329 -13.32 15.15 -5.98
CA ASP A 329 -12.83 15.32 -4.61
C ASP A 329 -13.21 14.15 -3.68
N GLU A 330 -12.18 13.39 -3.29
CA GLU A 330 -11.75 13.03 -1.93
C GLU A 330 -12.70 12.41 -0.86
N LEU A 331 -13.98 12.13 -1.09
CA LEU A 331 -14.85 11.51 -0.05
C LEU A 331 -15.33 10.07 -0.28
N ASP A 332 -14.93 9.40 -1.37
CA ASP A 332 -15.35 8.01 -1.65
C ASP A 332 -14.34 6.94 -1.24
N ARG A 333 -13.12 7.31 -0.80
CA ARG A 333 -12.06 6.34 -0.46
C ARG A 333 -12.16 5.70 0.92
N ASN A 334 -13.03 6.21 1.80
CA ASN A 334 -13.17 5.68 3.16
C ASN A 334 -14.23 4.57 3.29
N ARG A 335 -14.73 3.98 2.19
CA ARG A 335 -15.79 2.95 2.22
C ARG A 335 -15.36 1.52 1.85
N LEU A 336 -14.06 1.23 1.68
CA LEU A 336 -13.60 -0.11 1.30
C LEU A 336 -12.68 -0.82 2.32
N ASN A 337 -12.62 -0.36 3.58
CA ASN A 337 -11.93 -1.12 4.63
C ASN A 337 -12.95 -1.82 5.54
N LEU A 338 -13.41 -3.00 5.12
CA LEU A 338 -13.84 -4.05 6.06
C LEU A 338 -13.11 -5.34 5.67
N SER A 339 -12.05 -5.65 6.41
CA SER A 339 -11.51 -7.00 6.54
C SER A 339 -11.94 -7.54 7.89
N ASN A 340 -12.71 -8.63 7.91
CA ASN A 340 -12.56 -9.62 8.96
C ASN A 340 -12.92 -11.01 8.41
N ASP A 341 -11.90 -11.85 8.29
CA ASP A 341 -12.00 -13.28 8.11
C ASP A 341 -12.73 -13.90 9.32
N SER A 342 -13.64 -14.82 9.03
CA SER A 342 -13.94 -15.92 9.93
C SER A 342 -14.04 -17.18 9.09
N ASP A 343 -12.98 -18.00 9.14
CA ASP A 343 -12.99 -19.39 8.69
C ASP A 343 -14.07 -20.17 9.46
N LEU A 344 -15.02 -20.73 8.73
CA LEU A 344 -15.88 -21.81 9.20
C LEU A 344 -15.82 -22.94 8.18
N ASP A 345 -15.13 -24.01 8.56
CA ASP A 345 -15.12 -25.29 7.86
C ASP A 345 -16.55 -25.80 7.63
N LEU A 346 -16.97 -25.94 6.37
CA LEU A 346 -18.21 -26.62 5.99
C LEU A 346 -17.86 -27.91 5.22
N ASP A 347 -17.39 -28.90 5.97
CA ASP A 347 -17.44 -30.29 5.54
C ASP A 347 -18.85 -30.84 5.75
N GLY A 348 -19.47 -31.29 4.65
CA GLY A 348 -20.56 -32.26 4.67
C GLY A 348 -21.98 -31.71 4.56
N LEU A 349 -22.45 -31.50 3.33
CA LEU A 349 -23.86 -31.66 2.99
C LEU A 349 -23.98 -32.35 1.61
N GLU A 350 -24.35 -33.63 1.66
CA GLU A 350 -24.88 -34.38 0.51
C GLU A 350 -26.19 -33.71 0.08
N ALA A 351 -26.26 -33.25 -1.17
CA ALA A 351 -27.50 -32.79 -1.78
C ALA A 351 -28.22 -33.99 -2.39
N GLU A 352 -29.46 -34.22 -1.95
CA GLU A 352 -30.37 -35.20 -2.53
C GLU A 352 -30.86 -34.74 -3.91
N ASP A 353 -30.85 -35.67 -4.86
CA ASP A 353 -31.35 -35.57 -6.23
C ASP A 353 -32.83 -35.16 -6.31
N ASP A 354 -33.15 -34.26 -7.25
CA ASP A 354 -34.47 -34.24 -7.90
C ASP A 354 -34.29 -33.99 -9.40
N ASP A 355 -34.26 -35.11 -10.13
CA ASP A 355 -34.24 -35.21 -11.59
C ASP A 355 -35.48 -34.55 -12.21
N THR A 356 -35.27 -33.57 -13.09
CA THR A 356 -36.10 -33.44 -14.28
C THR A 356 -35.21 -33.29 -15.51
N ASP A 357 -34.96 -34.44 -16.14
CA ASP A 357 -34.29 -34.63 -17.42
C ASP A 357 -34.89 -33.74 -18.53
N ALA A 358 -34.21 -32.63 -18.82
CA ALA A 358 -34.08 -32.11 -20.16
C ALA A 358 -32.59 -32.07 -20.44
N GLU A 359 -32.12 -32.91 -21.37
CA GLU A 359 -30.74 -32.93 -21.87
C GLU A 359 -30.41 -31.59 -22.55
N GLU A 360 -30.24 -30.52 -21.77
CA GLU A 360 -29.52 -29.33 -22.19
C GLU A 360 -28.05 -29.71 -22.17
N GLU A 361 -27.47 -29.92 -23.36
CA GLU A 361 -26.02 -30.07 -23.53
C GLU A 361 -25.34 -29.03 -22.64
N GLU A 362 -24.64 -29.50 -21.61
CA GLU A 362 -23.90 -28.66 -20.69
C GLU A 362 -23.11 -27.64 -21.50
N ALA A 363 -23.47 -26.36 -21.35
CA ALA A 363 -22.83 -25.26 -22.03
C ALA A 363 -21.36 -25.21 -21.58
N ARG A 364 -20.53 -25.98 -22.26
CA ARG A 364 -19.10 -26.07 -22.01
C ARG A 364 -18.44 -24.81 -22.54
N TRP A 365 -17.55 -24.22 -21.75
CA TRP A 365 -16.63 -23.21 -22.26
C TRP A 365 -15.82 -23.84 -23.39
N THR A 366 -15.80 -23.19 -24.55
CA THR A 366 -14.99 -23.62 -25.69
C THR A 366 -14.10 -22.47 -26.13
N ASP A 367 -12.90 -22.81 -26.59
CA ASP A 367 -11.98 -21.85 -27.21
C ASP A 367 -12.41 -21.47 -28.64
N GLN A 368 -13.50 -22.06 -29.15
CA GLN A 368 -14.12 -21.67 -30.42
C GLN A 368 -15.06 -20.50 -30.18
N LEU A 369 -14.73 -19.36 -30.79
CA LEU A 369 -15.55 -18.16 -30.78
C LEU A 369 -16.50 -18.19 -31.97
N ASP A 370 -17.80 -18.10 -31.71
CA ASP A 370 -18.83 -17.91 -32.72
C ASP A 370 -19.25 -16.43 -32.79
N ASP A 371 -19.49 -15.92 -34.00
CA ASP A 371 -20.03 -14.59 -34.20
C ASP A 371 -21.50 -14.53 -33.75
N ILE A 372 -21.75 -13.96 -32.57
CA ILE A 372 -23.11 -13.76 -32.04
C ILE A 372 -23.66 -12.41 -32.53
N GLN A 373 -24.80 -12.45 -33.22
CA GLN A 373 -25.54 -11.24 -33.56
C GLN A 373 -26.28 -10.74 -32.31
N VAL A 374 -25.71 -9.74 -31.63
CA VAL A 374 -26.37 -9.09 -30.49
C VAL A 374 -27.54 -8.22 -31.01
N PRO A 375 -28.80 -8.52 -30.65
CA PRO A 375 -29.93 -7.73 -31.10
C PRO A 375 -29.88 -6.30 -30.54
N GLN A 376 -30.35 -5.34 -31.31
CA GLN A 376 -30.44 -3.94 -30.89
C GLN A 376 -31.36 -3.81 -29.66
N PHE A 377 -30.89 -3.12 -28.62
CA PHE A 377 -31.70 -2.84 -27.44
C PHE A 377 -32.85 -1.87 -27.79
N VAL A 378 -34.09 -2.36 -27.74
CA VAL A 378 -35.31 -1.61 -28.10
C VAL A 378 -36.22 -1.29 -26.90
N ALA A 379 -35.83 -1.69 -25.69
CA ALA A 379 -36.64 -1.38 -24.51
C ALA A 379 -36.56 0.11 -24.18
N SER A 380 -37.69 0.66 -23.71
CA SER A 380 -37.78 2.04 -23.25
C SER A 380 -36.82 2.29 -22.10
N THR A 381 -35.90 3.23 -22.30
CA THR A 381 -34.92 3.68 -21.30
C THR A 381 -35.46 4.92 -20.58
N GLY A 382 -35.17 5.05 -19.28
CA GLY A 382 -35.52 6.23 -18.49
C GLY A 382 -36.15 5.91 -17.13
N ILE A 383 -36.54 6.96 -16.42
CA ILE A 383 -37.18 6.88 -15.09
C ILE A 383 -38.63 6.40 -15.26
N ASN A 384 -38.96 5.27 -14.65
CA ASN A 384 -40.31 4.68 -14.69
C ASN A 384 -41.30 5.30 -13.68
N VAL A 385 -40.92 6.37 -12.98
CA VAL A 385 -41.78 7.07 -12.01
C VAL A 385 -42.38 8.31 -12.65
N VAL A 386 -43.71 8.42 -12.61
CA VAL A 386 -44.45 9.59 -13.09
C VAL A 386 -44.43 10.66 -12.00
N LEU A 387 -43.65 11.73 -12.22
CA LEU A 387 -43.64 12.91 -11.35
C LEU A 387 -44.21 14.11 -12.11
N ASN A 388 -45.22 14.78 -11.54
CA ASN A 388 -45.85 15.96 -12.14
C ASN A 388 -45.08 17.23 -11.75
N TYR A 389 -44.22 17.72 -12.65
CA TYR A 389 -43.40 18.92 -12.44
C TYR A 389 -42.68 18.95 -11.08
N PRO A 390 -41.95 17.88 -10.70
CA PRO A 390 -41.31 17.82 -9.40
C PRO A 390 -40.22 18.90 -9.32
N ASN A 391 -40.09 19.54 -8.17
CA ASN A 391 -38.85 20.25 -7.86
C ASN A 391 -37.75 19.22 -7.50
N GLU A 392 -36.54 19.70 -7.29
CA GLU A 392 -35.37 18.86 -7.01
C GLU A 392 -35.55 18.03 -5.72
N LEU A 393 -36.22 18.60 -4.71
CA LEU A 393 -36.51 17.92 -3.45
C LEU A 393 -37.57 16.82 -3.63
N ASP A 394 -38.63 17.08 -4.39
CA ASP A 394 -39.69 16.11 -4.67
C ASP A 394 -39.11 14.88 -5.42
N THR A 395 -38.19 15.15 -6.36
CA THR A 395 -37.47 14.10 -7.09
C THR A 395 -36.58 13.29 -6.15
N PHE A 396 -35.80 13.95 -5.28
CA PHE A 396 -34.93 13.28 -4.32
C PHE A 396 -35.70 12.39 -3.34
N LEU A 397 -36.83 12.89 -2.79
CA LEU A 397 -37.66 12.15 -1.85
C LEU A 397 -38.39 10.96 -2.48
N THR A 398 -38.46 10.89 -3.81
CA THR A 398 -39.02 9.72 -4.52
C THR A 398 -38.10 8.51 -4.44
N PHE A 399 -36.78 8.71 -4.37
CA PHE A 399 -35.81 7.62 -4.23
C PHE A 399 -35.67 7.10 -2.79
N ILE A 400 -36.09 7.89 -1.80
CA ILE A 400 -35.94 7.57 -0.38
C ILE A 400 -37.30 7.64 0.31
N GLY A 401 -37.95 6.48 0.44
CA GLY A 401 -39.25 6.34 1.08
C GLY A 401 -39.27 6.77 2.55
N ASN A 402 -40.45 7.18 3.04
CA ASN A 402 -40.64 7.60 4.43
C ASN A 402 -40.35 6.47 5.44
N ASP A 403 -40.63 5.23 5.05
CA ASP A 403 -40.29 4.02 5.80
C ASP A 403 -38.78 3.90 6.06
N LEU A 404 -37.96 4.21 5.05
CA LEU A 404 -36.51 4.19 5.21
C LEU A 404 -36.04 5.33 6.13
N TRP A 405 -36.64 6.52 6.04
CA TRP A 405 -36.33 7.62 6.97
C TRP A 405 -36.65 7.27 8.42
N ASP A 406 -37.83 6.72 8.65
CA ASP A 406 -38.26 6.30 9.98
C ASP A 406 -37.35 5.19 10.52
N LYS A 407 -36.96 4.24 9.66
CA LYS A 407 -36.05 3.16 10.06
C LYS A 407 -34.66 3.66 10.42
N ILE A 408 -34.11 4.60 9.65
CA ILE A 408 -32.80 5.19 9.97
C ILE A 408 -32.86 5.88 11.34
N VAL A 409 -33.90 6.68 11.57
CA VAL A 409 -34.07 7.42 12.83
C VAL A 409 -34.27 6.49 14.03
N GLU A 410 -35.08 5.45 13.88
CA GLU A 410 -35.31 4.44 14.92
C GLU A 410 -33.99 3.80 15.35
N GLU A 411 -33.18 3.40 14.38
CA GLU A 411 -31.93 2.68 14.62
C GLU A 411 -30.87 3.61 15.25
N SER A 412 -30.76 4.87 14.78
CA SER A 412 -29.81 5.84 15.36
C SER A 412 -30.13 6.15 16.82
N ASN A 413 -31.41 6.36 17.14
CA ASN A 413 -31.82 6.57 18.52
C ASN A 413 -31.60 5.33 19.41
N ARG A 414 -31.81 4.13 18.85
CA ARG A 414 -31.56 2.88 19.58
C ARG A 414 -30.06 2.71 19.89
N TYR A 415 -29.19 3.06 18.94
CA TYR A 415 -27.75 3.01 19.15
C TYR A 415 -27.31 3.94 20.28
N GLU A 416 -27.77 5.19 20.27
CA GLU A 416 -27.46 6.16 21.32
C GLU A 416 -27.95 5.72 22.71
N HIS A 417 -29.10 5.03 22.75
CA HIS A 417 -29.58 4.40 23.98
C HIS A 417 -28.63 3.31 24.51
N GLN A 418 -28.03 2.52 23.61
CA GLN A 418 -27.09 1.45 23.97
C GLN A 418 -25.74 1.99 24.43
N GLN A 419 -25.23 3.05 23.81
CA GLN A 419 -23.90 3.60 24.10
C GLN A 419 -23.88 4.50 25.34
N LEU A 420 -24.94 5.28 25.57
CA LEU A 420 -24.94 6.29 26.64
C LEU A 420 -25.29 5.70 28.01
N GLY A 421 -25.96 4.53 28.07
CA GLY A 421 -26.39 3.91 29.33
C GLY A 421 -27.11 4.90 30.25
N ASP A 422 -26.63 5.05 31.48
CA ASP A 422 -27.19 5.98 32.48
C ASP A 422 -27.15 7.47 32.07
N ARG A 423 -26.32 7.84 31.06
CA ARG A 423 -26.24 9.22 30.54
C ARG A 423 -27.32 9.54 29.50
N PHE A 424 -28.11 8.55 29.09
CA PHE A 424 -29.18 8.70 28.09
C PHE A 424 -30.29 9.66 28.54
N GLU A 425 -30.52 9.87 29.83
CA GLU A 425 -31.53 10.83 30.31
C GLU A 425 -31.29 12.27 29.83
N SER A 426 -30.05 12.61 29.48
CA SER A 426 -29.66 13.90 28.90
C SER A 426 -29.65 13.93 27.38
N PHE A 427 -29.87 12.79 26.73
CA PHE A 427 -29.85 12.65 25.28
C PHE A 427 -31.14 13.15 24.64
N ARG A 428 -31.01 14.01 23.63
CA ARG A 428 -32.14 14.42 22.81
C ARG A 428 -32.27 13.47 21.62
N ALA A 429 -33.41 12.79 21.53
CA ALA A 429 -33.71 11.91 20.39
C ALA A 429 -33.60 12.64 19.05
N ILE A 430 -33.01 11.97 18.07
CA ILE A 430 -32.92 12.36 16.67
C ILE A 430 -34.32 12.25 16.06
N THR A 431 -34.74 13.27 15.30
CA THR A 431 -36.04 13.27 14.60
C THR A 431 -35.87 13.07 13.09
N PRO A 432 -36.90 12.66 12.33
CA PRO A 432 -36.82 12.58 10.87
C PRO A 432 -36.46 13.91 10.22
N ALA A 433 -36.92 15.04 10.77
CA ALA A 433 -36.53 16.36 10.29
C ALA A 433 -35.04 16.65 10.54
N GLU A 434 -34.51 16.25 11.70
CA GLU A 434 -33.10 16.38 12.05
C GLU A 434 -32.22 15.49 11.16
N MET A 435 -32.64 14.27 10.86
CA MET A 435 -31.96 13.35 9.96
C MET A 435 -31.97 13.87 8.50
N LYS A 436 -33.09 14.41 8.02
CA LYS A 436 -33.16 15.04 6.70
C LYS A 436 -32.27 16.29 6.61
N ALA A 437 -32.21 17.08 7.68
CA ALA A 437 -31.32 18.25 7.77
C ALA A 437 -29.83 17.83 7.76
N PHE A 438 -29.48 16.77 8.48
CA PHE A 438 -28.15 16.17 8.48
C PHE A 438 -27.72 15.73 7.07
N ILE A 439 -28.58 14.99 6.36
CA ILE A 439 -28.33 14.57 4.96
C ILE A 439 -28.23 15.79 4.03
N GLY A 440 -29.08 16.80 4.22
CA GLY A 440 -28.99 18.05 3.48
C GLY A 440 -27.65 18.76 3.66
N ILE A 441 -27.10 18.79 4.89
CA ILE A 441 -25.76 19.33 5.16
C ILE A 441 -24.68 18.50 4.44
N ILE A 442 -24.78 17.17 4.42
CA ILE A 442 -23.84 16.31 3.68
C ILE A 442 -23.86 16.63 2.18
N ILE A 443 -25.05 16.83 1.60
CA ILE A 443 -25.18 17.22 0.18
C ILE A 443 -24.50 18.57 -0.06
N ILE A 444 -24.72 19.55 0.81
CA ILE A 444 -24.07 20.88 0.70
C ILE A 444 -22.54 20.77 0.82
N MET A 445 -22.01 19.91 1.69
CA MET A 445 -20.58 19.62 1.79
C MET A 445 -20.03 18.86 0.58
N GLY A 446 -20.91 18.13 -0.12
CA GLY A 446 -20.64 17.56 -1.43
C GLY A 446 -20.38 18.64 -2.48
N ILE A 447 -21.12 19.75 -2.41
CA ILE A 447 -21.07 20.86 -3.38
C ILE A 447 -19.99 21.89 -3.03
N VAL A 448 -19.96 22.33 -1.77
CA VAL A 448 -19.02 23.33 -1.25
C VAL A 448 -17.88 22.61 -0.57
N LYS A 449 -16.65 22.77 -1.08
CA LYS A 449 -15.46 22.09 -0.56
C LYS A 449 -14.62 23.05 0.27
N LEU A 450 -14.41 22.71 1.54
CA LEU A 450 -13.54 23.47 2.45
C LEU A 450 -12.33 22.62 2.87
N PRO A 451 -11.16 23.24 3.10
CA PRO A 451 -9.93 22.52 3.50
C PRO A 451 -10.07 21.74 4.82
N ASN A 452 -11.07 22.07 5.65
CA ASN A 452 -11.33 21.38 6.91
C ASN A 452 -12.83 21.35 7.20
N TYR A 453 -13.36 20.19 7.61
CA TYR A 453 -14.75 20.02 8.02
C TYR A 453 -15.20 21.01 9.11
N ALA A 454 -14.32 21.33 10.06
CA ALA A 454 -14.61 22.30 11.12
C ALA A 454 -14.88 23.70 10.57
N PHE A 455 -14.38 24.04 9.38
CA PHE A 455 -14.52 25.37 8.81
C PHE A 455 -15.96 25.70 8.41
N PHE A 456 -16.81 24.73 8.10
CA PHE A 456 -18.24 24.98 7.86
C PHE A 456 -18.93 25.64 9.06
N TRP A 457 -18.45 25.37 10.28
CA TRP A 457 -18.92 25.99 11.52
C TRP A 457 -17.99 27.07 12.08
N SER A 458 -17.01 27.52 11.30
CA SER A 458 -16.14 28.61 11.73
C SER A 458 -16.93 29.89 12.00
N THR A 459 -16.48 30.66 12.98
CA THR A 459 -16.96 32.03 13.22
C THR A 459 -16.40 33.02 12.22
N ASP A 460 -15.32 32.66 11.52
CA ASP A 460 -14.73 33.45 10.43
C ASP A 460 -15.73 33.61 9.28
N GLU A 461 -15.94 34.84 8.81
CA GLU A 461 -16.92 35.18 7.78
C GLU A 461 -16.54 34.66 6.39
N PHE A 462 -15.25 34.44 6.13
CA PHE A 462 -14.74 33.90 4.87
C PHE A 462 -14.71 32.37 4.82
N LEU A 463 -14.79 31.70 5.98
CA LEU A 463 -14.71 30.24 6.08
C LEU A 463 -16.02 29.59 6.53
N GLY A 464 -16.76 30.22 7.44
CA GLY A 464 -17.97 29.69 8.04
C GLY A 464 -19.16 29.74 7.09
N ASN A 465 -19.94 28.65 6.98
CA ASN A 465 -21.16 28.63 6.18
C ASN A 465 -22.37 29.04 7.05
N PRO A 466 -23.00 30.21 6.82
CA PRO A 466 -24.11 30.68 7.66
C PRO A 466 -25.35 29.78 7.57
N GLY A 467 -25.59 29.15 6.42
CA GLY A 467 -26.69 28.20 6.22
C GLY A 467 -26.52 26.96 7.08
N ILE A 468 -25.35 26.32 7.02
CA ILE A 468 -25.06 25.11 7.82
C ILE A 468 -25.11 25.42 9.32
N LYS A 469 -24.49 26.52 9.77
CA LYS A 469 -24.50 26.96 11.18
C LYS A 469 -25.91 27.18 11.72
N LYS A 470 -26.84 27.67 10.89
CA LYS A 470 -28.24 27.89 11.26
C LYS A 470 -29.03 26.59 11.36
N VAL A 471 -28.68 25.58 10.56
CA VAL A 471 -29.44 24.32 10.47
C VAL A 471 -29.08 23.35 11.59
N MET A 472 -27.79 23.16 11.88
CA MET A 472 -27.34 22.24 12.93
C MET A 472 -26.02 22.70 13.54
N ALA A 473 -25.83 22.52 14.85
CA ALA A 473 -24.56 22.79 15.52
C ALA A 473 -23.52 21.69 15.22
N LYS A 474 -22.23 22.07 15.13
CA LYS A 474 -21.13 21.14 14.79
C LYS A 474 -21.14 19.87 15.65
N ASN A 475 -21.23 20.01 16.97
CA ASN A 475 -21.18 18.88 17.89
C ASN A 475 -22.36 17.92 17.66
N ARG A 476 -23.55 18.47 17.35
CA ARG A 476 -24.74 17.66 17.05
C ARG A 476 -24.60 16.96 15.70
N GLN A 477 -24.03 17.62 14.70
CA GLN A 477 -23.75 17.00 13.40
C GLN A 477 -22.71 15.87 13.54
N SER A 478 -21.63 16.08 14.30
CA SER A 478 -20.60 15.06 14.53
C SER A 478 -21.14 13.85 15.29
N MET A 479 -22.00 14.06 16.27
CA MET A 479 -22.67 12.99 17.02
C MET A 479 -23.54 12.10 16.10
N VAL A 480 -24.45 12.70 15.31
CA VAL A 480 -25.28 11.94 14.35
C VAL A 480 -24.43 11.21 13.30
N GLN A 481 -23.28 11.77 12.92
CA GLN A 481 -22.35 11.15 11.98
C GLN A 481 -21.66 9.91 12.56
N GLU A 482 -21.30 9.93 13.84
CA GLU A 482 -20.69 8.83 14.58
C GLU A 482 -21.71 7.67 14.73
N ASP A 483 -22.94 7.97 15.16
CA ASP A 483 -24.03 6.98 15.25
C ASP A 483 -24.27 6.25 13.93
N MET A 484 -24.29 7.00 12.83
CA MET A 484 -24.54 6.45 11.49
C MET A 484 -23.35 5.65 10.94
N ALA A 485 -22.13 5.88 11.45
CA ALA A 485 -20.96 5.08 11.11
C ALA A 485 -21.02 3.73 11.85
N ASP A 486 -21.37 3.75 13.14
CA ASP A 486 -21.37 2.56 14.00
C ASP A 486 -22.59 1.64 13.78
N LEU A 487 -23.73 2.19 13.33
CA LEU A 487 -24.87 1.38 12.90
C LEU A 487 -24.56 0.45 11.72
N LYS A 488 -23.54 0.77 10.90
CA LYS A 488 -23.09 -0.12 9.82
C LYS A 488 -22.33 -1.33 10.37
N GLU A 489 -21.56 -1.13 11.44
CA GLU A 489 -20.85 -2.19 12.16
C GLU A 489 -21.84 -3.11 12.90
N LEU A 490 -22.89 -2.56 13.51
CA LEU A 490 -23.85 -3.34 14.31
C LEU A 490 -24.88 -4.17 13.52
N ARG A 491 -25.20 -3.83 12.26
CA ARG A 491 -26.05 -4.70 11.41
C ARG A 491 -25.29 -5.92 10.86
N PHE A 492 -23.96 -5.85 10.75
CA PHE A 492 -23.14 -7.03 10.48
C PHE A 492 -23.10 -8.00 11.67
N ILE A 493 -23.29 -7.50 12.90
CA ILE A 493 -23.28 -8.32 14.12
C ILE A 493 -24.68 -8.88 14.48
N SER A 494 -25.76 -8.12 14.26
CA SER A 494 -27.12 -8.56 14.65
C SER A 494 -27.82 -9.48 13.65
N SER A 495 -27.38 -9.52 12.39
CA SER A 495 -27.87 -10.49 11.38
C SER A 495 -27.47 -11.94 11.73
N THR A 496 -26.50 -12.11 12.61
CA THR A 496 -25.94 -13.40 13.04
C THR A 496 -26.60 -13.97 14.30
N GLN A 497 -27.59 -13.28 14.89
CA GLN A 497 -28.23 -13.72 16.14
C GLN A 497 -29.77 -13.80 16.16
N VAL A 498 -30.48 -13.56 15.05
CA VAL A 498 -31.96 -13.75 15.00
C VAL A 498 -32.38 -14.99 14.17
N GLY A 499 -31.43 -15.87 13.86
CA GLY A 499 -31.68 -17.16 13.20
C GLY A 499 -31.62 -18.39 14.11
N MET A 500 -31.77 -18.23 15.43
CA MET A 500 -31.91 -19.36 16.37
C MET A 500 -32.92 -19.03 17.46
N ARG A 501 -34.20 -19.26 17.15
CA ARG A 501 -35.18 -19.90 18.05
C ARG A 501 -36.44 -20.30 17.31
#